data_AF-G3CWP5-F1
#
_entry.id   AF-G3CWP5-F1
#
_cell.length_a   1.000
_cell.length_b   1.000
_cell.length_c   1.000
_cell.angle_alpha   90.00
_cell.angle_beta   90.00
_cell.angle_gamma   90.00
#
_symmetry.space_group_name_H-M   'P 1'
#
loop_
_entity.id
_entity.type
_entity.pdbx_description
1 polymer ?
#
loop_
_entity_poly.entity_id
_entity_poly.type
_entity_poly.pdbx_seq_one_letter_code
_entity_poly.pdbx_strand_id
1 'polypeptide(L)' 'FDAKATHELDPNGPCQVVTKEKPIDERIGEYEDVNEAVRKFSQGALEDVSLYSIMEK' A
#
# COMPACT_ATOMS: atom_id res chain seq x y z
N PHE A 1 -14.17 -0.92 -2.66
CA PHE A 1 -14.92 -0.42 -3.85
C PHE A 1 -14.81 1.09 -3.92
N ASP A 2 -15.06 1.82 -2.83
CA ASP A 2 -15.02 3.29 -2.80
C ASP A 2 -13.66 3.89 -3.21
N ALA A 3 -12.53 3.31 -2.76
CA ALA A 3 -11.21 3.78 -3.15
C ALA A 3 -10.96 3.64 -4.66
N LYS A 4 -11.48 2.58 -5.28
CA LYS A 4 -11.40 2.38 -6.74
C LYS A 4 -12.25 3.43 -7.48
N ALA A 5 -13.50 3.62 -7.06
CA ALA A 5 -14.38 4.62 -7.65
C ALA A 5 -13.81 6.04 -7.50
N THR A 6 -13.19 6.35 -6.35
CA THR A 6 -12.55 7.64 -6.10
C THR A 6 -11.37 7.89 -7.07
N HIS A 7 -10.54 6.86 -7.32
CA HIS A 7 -9.48 6.95 -8.30
C HIS A 7 -10.00 7.10 -9.74
N GLU A 8 -11.11 6.43 -10.08
CA GLU A 8 -11.76 6.56 -11.39
C GLU A 8 -12.39 7.95 -11.61
N LEU A 9 -12.82 8.62 -10.54
CA LEU A 9 -13.33 9.99 -10.57
C LEU A 9 -12.20 11.03 -10.73
N ASP A 10 -11.11 10.88 -9.98
CA ASP A 10 -9.91 11.71 -10.11
C ASP A 10 -8.63 10.86 -10.00
N PRO A 11 -7.95 10.59 -11.13
CA PRO A 11 -6.72 9.80 -11.14
C PRO A 11 -5.57 10.43 -10.36
N ASN A 12 -5.54 11.76 -10.21
CA ASN A 12 -4.53 12.48 -9.43
C ASN A 12 -4.99 12.76 -7.99
N GLY A 13 -6.15 12.22 -7.61
CA GLY A 13 -6.75 12.38 -6.31
C GLY A 13 -6.06 11.57 -5.20
N PRO A 14 -6.69 11.49 -4.02
CA PRO A 14 -6.07 10.89 -2.84
C PRO A 14 -5.97 9.35 -2.89
N CYS A 15 -6.78 8.70 -3.72
CA CYS A 15 -6.74 7.25 -3.88
C CYS A 15 -5.90 6.88 -5.09
N GLN A 16 -4.82 6.13 -4.86
CA GLN A 16 -3.89 5.68 -5.88
C GLN A 16 -3.90 4.15 -5.97
N VAL A 17 -3.70 3.62 -7.17
CA VAL A 17 -3.61 2.17 -7.39
C VAL A 17 -2.24 1.68 -6.97
N VAL A 18 -2.21 0.65 -6.14
CA VAL A 18 -1.00 -0.03 -5.67
C VAL A 18 -1.12 -1.50 -6.03
N THR A 19 -0.13 -2.04 -6.75
CA THR A 19 -0.07 -3.45 -7.12
C THR A 19 0.41 -4.32 -5.94
N LYS A 20 0.13 -5.62 -6.02
CA LYS A 20 0.53 -6.63 -5.01
C LYS A 20 1.12 -7.84 -5.72
N GLU A 21 2.18 -7.61 -6.48
CA GLU A 21 2.80 -8.58 -7.37
C GLU A 21 4.08 -9.19 -6.79
N LYS A 22 4.78 -8.49 -5.88
CA LYS A 22 6.01 -9.00 -5.26
C LYS A 22 5.81 -9.22 -3.74
N PRO A 23 5.27 -10.38 -3.33
CA PRO A 23 5.20 -10.72 -1.92
C PRO A 23 6.61 -10.88 -1.34
N ILE A 24 6.87 -10.24 -0.20
CA ILE A 24 8.07 -10.47 0.63
C ILE A 24 7.76 -11.55 1.66
N ASP A 25 6.62 -11.40 2.35
CA ASP A 25 6.10 -12.38 3.29
C ASP A 25 4.57 -12.43 3.21
N GLU A 26 4.05 -13.51 2.63
CA GLU A 26 2.61 -13.71 2.46
C GLU A 26 1.87 -13.97 3.78
N ARG A 27 2.54 -14.43 4.85
CA ARG A 27 1.89 -14.66 6.15
C ARG A 27 1.46 -13.36 6.80
N ILE A 28 2.36 -12.37 6.82
CA ILE A 28 2.06 -11.04 7.38
C ILE A 28 1.43 -10.10 6.33
N GLY A 29 1.43 -10.51 5.07
CA GLY A 29 0.88 -9.75 3.96
C GLY A 29 1.76 -8.58 3.57
N GLU A 30 3.08 -8.78 3.59
CA GLU A 30 4.06 -7.77 3.19
C GLU A 30 4.41 -7.93 1.71
N TYR A 31 4.39 -6.79 1.00
CA TYR A 31 4.66 -6.72 -0.44
C TYR A 31 5.60 -5.54 -0.72
N GLU A 32 6.59 -5.75 -1.58
CA GLU A 32 7.58 -4.71 -1.92
C GLU A 32 6.91 -3.46 -2.52
N ASP A 33 5.99 -3.66 -3.45
CA ASP A 33 5.25 -2.61 -4.15
C ASP A 33 4.35 -1.80 -3.19
N VAL A 34 3.83 -2.45 -2.15
CA VAL A 34 3.04 -1.77 -1.10
C VAL A 34 3.95 -0.90 -0.23
N ASN A 35 5.12 -1.42 0.16
CA ASN A 35 6.10 -0.68 0.96
C ASN A 35 6.64 0.54 0.18
N GLU A 36 6.93 0.39 -1.11
CA GLU A 36 7.36 1.52 -1.96
C GLU A 36 6.29 2.62 -2.03
N ALA A 37 5.02 2.23 -2.23
CA ALA A 37 3.91 3.19 -2.24
C ALA A 37 3.78 3.90 -0.89
N VAL A 38 3.81 3.16 0.22
CA VAL A 38 3.76 3.72 1.56
C VAL A 38 4.89 4.71 1.79
N ARG A 39 6.13 4.34 1.47
CA ARG A 39 7.29 5.23 1.63
C ARG A 39 7.15 6.51 0.81
N LYS A 40 6.73 6.40 -0.45
CA LYS A 40 6.52 7.53 -1.36
C LYS A 40 5.44 8.48 -0.85
N PHE A 41 4.28 7.96 -0.46
CA PHE A 41 3.13 8.78 -0.07
C PHE A 41 3.20 9.26 1.39
N SER A 42 3.97 8.58 2.24
CA SER A 42 4.20 8.99 3.63
C SER A 42 5.35 9.98 3.77
N GLN A 43 5.97 10.41 2.67
CA GLN A 43 7.13 11.33 2.66
C GLN A 43 8.30 10.81 3.53
N GLY A 44 8.48 9.49 3.57
CA GLY A 44 9.50 8.83 4.39
C GLY A 44 9.16 8.70 5.88
N ALA A 45 7.95 9.03 6.31
CA ALA A 45 7.53 8.82 7.70
C ALA A 45 7.26 7.34 8.04
N LEU A 46 6.99 6.51 7.03
CA LEU A 46 6.74 5.08 7.17
C LEU A 46 7.41 4.36 5.99
N GLU A 47 8.13 3.27 6.26
CA GLU A 47 8.90 2.55 5.23
C GLU A 47 8.21 1.23 4.82
N ASP A 48 7.75 0.45 5.80
CA ASP A 48 7.22 -0.89 5.57
C ASP A 48 5.72 -0.96 5.87
N VAL A 49 5.08 -2.13 5.80
CA VAL A 49 3.66 -2.48 5.54
C VAL A 49 3.22 -3.92 5.88
N SER A 50 2.99 -4.34 7.14
CA SER A 50 2.26 -5.60 7.38
C SER A 50 0.74 -5.40 7.30
N LEU A 51 0.08 -6.14 6.40
CA LEU A 51 -1.36 -6.01 6.15
C LEU A 51 -2.21 -6.88 7.06
N TYR A 52 -1.67 -7.99 7.56
CA TYR A 52 -2.42 -9.01 8.30
C TYR A 52 -1.99 -9.16 9.76
N SER A 53 -0.96 -8.43 10.19
CA SER A 53 -0.49 -8.46 11.57
C SER A 53 -0.50 -7.05 12.19
N ILE A 54 -0.93 -6.98 13.45
CA ILE A 54 -0.87 -5.77 14.27
C ILE A 54 0.39 -5.80 15.16
N MET A 55 0.90 -7.00 15.45
CA MET A 55 2.00 -7.24 16.38
C MET A 55 3.35 -7.29 15.68
N GLU A 56 3.37 -7.82 14.45
CA GLU A 56 4.59 -7.93 13.65
C GLU A 56 4.65 -6.75 12.70
N LYS A 57 5.36 -5.72 13.15
CA LYS A 57 5.93 -4.65 12.33
C LYS A 57 6.84 -3.73 13.13
#